data_AF-A0A165SSQ7-F1
#
_entry.id   AF-A0A165SSQ7-F1
#
_cell.length_a   1.000
_cell.length_b   1.000
_cell.length_c   1.000
_cell.angle_alpha   90.00
_cell.angle_beta   90.00
_cell.angle_gamma   90.00
#
_symmetry.space_group_name_H-M   'P 1'
#
loop_
_entity.id
_entity.type
_entity.pdbx_description
1 polymer ?
#
loop_
_entity_poly.entity_id
_entity_poly.type
_entity_poly.pdbx_seq_one_letter_code
_entity_poly.pdbx_strand_id
1 'polypeptide(L)'
;MSTTTPTTKCPFPALGECSYGSWADDMEAYLKTLNLWDVTDNPTAALLPVDATNPTTEERKEVWDWEKHKGQASGQIWLGWEEGSLSQAL
;
A
#
# COMPACT_ATOMS: atom_id res chain seq x y z
N MET A 1 20.93 -2.41 27.73
CA MET A 1 20.61 -1.44 26.66
C MET A 1 19.42 -1.99 25.91
N SER A 2 18.26 -1.34 26.00
CA SER A 2 17.05 -1.75 25.28
C SER A 2 17.04 -1.00 23.95
N THR A 3 17.23 -1.72 22.85
CA THR A 3 17.04 -1.20 21.49
C THR A 3 15.54 -1.00 21.27
N THR A 4 15.04 0.21 21.52
CA THR A 4 13.75 0.63 20.99
C THR A 4 13.93 0.92 19.51
N THR A 5 13.54 -0.04 18.68
CA THR A 5 13.31 0.20 17.24
C THR A 5 12.37 1.40 17.12
N PRO A 6 12.68 2.41 16.30
CA PRO A 6 11.75 3.49 16.05
C PRO A 6 10.58 2.89 15.26
N THR A 7 9.54 2.49 15.98
CA THR A 7 8.25 2.18 15.36
C THR A 7 7.73 3.51 14.84
N THR A 8 7.91 3.76 13.54
CA THR A 8 7.10 4.74 12.82
C THR A 8 5.67 4.25 12.98
N LYS A 9 4.99 4.73 14.04
CA LYS A 9 3.59 4.41 14.30
C LYS A 9 2.83 4.69 13.02
N CYS A 10 2.17 3.69 12.45
CA CYS A 10 1.19 3.99 11.44
C CYS A 10 0.18 4.94 12.07
N PRO A 11 -0.29 5.95 11.31
CA PRO A 11 -1.38 6.80 11.76
C PRO A 11 -2.71 6.06 11.87
N PHE A 12 -2.70 4.72 11.74
CA PHE A 12 -3.84 3.89 11.50
C PHE A 12 -4.09 2.90 12.62
N PRO A 13 -5.37 2.69 13.02
CA PRO A 13 -5.69 1.62 13.93
C PRO A 13 -5.26 0.28 13.32
N ALA A 14 -4.64 -0.51 14.18
CA ALA A 14 -4.44 -1.94 14.08
C ALA A 14 -5.64 -2.70 13.44
N LEU A 15 -5.39 -3.57 12.46
CA LEU A 15 -6.41 -4.53 12.01
C LEU A 15 -6.72 -5.52 13.15
N GLY A 16 -7.99 -5.62 13.54
CA GLY A 16 -8.49 -6.56 14.55
C GLY A 16 -9.55 -7.51 13.98
N GLU A 17 -9.81 -8.62 14.68
CA GLU A 17 -10.74 -9.69 14.23
C GLU A 17 -12.15 -9.18 13.88
N CYS A 18 -12.62 -8.14 14.55
CA CYS A 18 -13.97 -7.59 14.37
C CYS A 18 -13.97 -6.17 13.75
N SER A 19 -12.81 -5.64 13.35
CA SER A 19 -12.68 -4.25 12.86
C SER A 19 -12.37 -4.14 11.37
N TYR A 20 -12.40 -5.25 10.62
CA TYR A 20 -12.05 -5.26 9.19
C TYR A 20 -12.83 -4.24 8.38
N GLY A 21 -14.14 -4.10 8.59
CA GLY A 21 -14.96 -3.15 7.83
C GLY A 21 -14.49 -1.70 8.00
N SER A 22 -14.41 -1.23 9.25
CA SER A 22 -13.93 0.12 9.56
C SER A 22 -12.47 0.33 9.15
N TRP A 23 -11.63 -0.68 9.36
CA TRP A 23 -10.21 -0.63 8.97
C TRP A 23 -10.03 -0.52 7.46
N ALA A 24 -10.82 -1.25 6.68
CA ALA A 24 -10.76 -1.21 5.22
C ALA A 24 -11.20 0.14 4.67
N ASP A 25 -12.31 0.70 5.18
CA ASP A 25 -12.80 2.03 4.79
C ASP A 25 -11.78 3.12 5.11
N ASP A 26 -11.22 3.05 6.32
CA ASP A 26 -10.20 3.96 6.78
C ASP A 26 -8.94 3.81 5.89
N MET A 27 -8.47 2.58 5.60
CA MET A 27 -7.29 2.32 4.76
C MET A 27 -7.46 2.82 3.32
N GLU A 28 -8.66 2.64 2.76
CA GLU A 28 -9.03 3.21 1.47
C GLU A 28 -8.91 4.74 1.49
N ALA A 29 -9.49 5.40 2.50
CA ALA A 29 -9.41 6.85 2.63
C ALA A 29 -7.95 7.32 2.75
N TYR A 30 -7.13 6.64 3.53
CA TYR A 30 -5.72 6.95 3.69
C TYR A 30 -4.93 6.78 2.39
N LEU A 31 -5.09 5.66 1.69
CA LEU A 31 -4.45 5.43 0.39
C LEU A 31 -4.88 6.46 -0.65
N LYS A 32 -6.14 6.92 -0.63
CA LYS A 32 -6.61 8.04 -1.47
C LYS A 32 -5.86 9.34 -1.17
N THR A 33 -5.59 9.67 0.10
CA THR A 33 -4.79 10.87 0.44
C THR A 33 -3.36 10.80 -0.09
N LEU A 34 -2.83 9.58 -0.29
CA LEU A 34 -1.50 9.33 -0.83
C LEU A 34 -1.49 9.11 -2.35
N ASN A 35 -2.64 9.19 -3.03
CA ASN A 35 -2.81 8.82 -4.44
C ASN A 35 -2.33 7.39 -4.76
N LEU A 36 -2.57 6.46 -3.82
CA LEU A 36 -2.18 5.05 -3.89
C LEU A 36 -3.40 4.11 -4.01
N TRP A 37 -4.62 4.64 -3.94
CA TRP A 37 -5.82 3.80 -4.03
C TRP A 37 -6.03 3.22 -5.43
N ASP A 38 -5.77 3.99 -6.49
CA ASP A 38 -6.02 3.55 -7.87
C ASP A 38 -5.25 2.27 -8.24
N VAL A 39 -4.01 2.12 -7.73
CA VAL A 39 -3.19 0.92 -7.94
C VAL A 39 -3.66 -0.29 -7.11
N THR A 40 -4.50 -0.05 -6.10
CA THR A 40 -5.04 -1.07 -5.18
C THR A 40 -6.42 -1.54 -5.62
N ASP A 41 -7.30 -0.62 -6.02
CA ASP A 41 -8.67 -0.90 -6.49
C ASP A 41 -8.67 -1.67 -7.82
N ASN A 42 -7.74 -1.35 -8.72
CA ASN A 42 -7.59 -2.05 -9.98
C ASN A 42 -6.14 -2.47 -10.22
N PRO A 43 -5.67 -3.55 -9.59
CA PRO A 43 -4.28 -4.00 -9.71
C PRO A 43 -3.94 -4.48 -11.14
N THR A 44 -4.96 -4.82 -11.93
CA THR A 44 -4.88 -5.18 -13.34
C THR A 44 -4.93 -4.00 -14.30
N ALA A 45 -5.15 -2.77 -13.82
CA ALA A 45 -5.03 -1.55 -14.64
C ALA A 45 -3.58 -1.24 -15.04
N ALA A 46 -2.66 -2.19 -14.87
CA ALA A 46 -1.28 -2.10 -15.32
C ALA A 46 -1.23 -1.42 -16.69
N LEU A 47 -0.56 -0.26 -16.72
CA LEU A 47 -0.30 0.49 -17.93
C LEU A 47 0.64 -0.36 -18.78
N LEU A 48 0.09 -1.27 -19.57
CA LEU A 48 0.87 -2.06 -20.50
C LEU A 48 1.20 -1.17 -21.70
N PRO A 49 2.46 -1.21 -22.17
CA PRO A 49 2.80 -0.58 -23.44
C PRO A 49 1.91 -1.12 -24.56
N VAL A 50 1.56 -0.26 -25.51
CA VAL A 50 0.76 -0.63 -26.69
C VAL A 50 1.50 -1.69 -27.52
N ASP A 51 2.83 -1.61 -27.57
CA ASP A 51 3.71 -2.66 -28.10
C ASP A 51 4.71 -3.11 -27.02
N ALA A 52 4.45 -4.28 -26.43
CA ALA A 52 5.32 -4.88 -25.42
C ALA A 52 6.73 -5.24 -25.96
N THR A 53 6.88 -5.36 -27.28
CA THR A 53 8.15 -5.73 -27.93
C THR A 53 9.05 -4.52 -28.14
N ASN A 54 8.46 -3.33 -28.29
CA ASN A 54 9.21 -2.09 -28.46
C ASN A 54 8.53 -0.91 -27.71
N PRO A 55 8.51 -0.96 -26.37
CA PRO A 55 7.91 0.10 -25.59
C PRO A 55 8.74 1.38 -25.69
N THR A 56 8.04 2.50 -25.88
CA THR A 56 8.62 3.84 -25.87
C THR A 56 9.23 4.16 -24.51
N THR A 57 10.13 5.15 -24.46
CA THR A 57 10.72 5.61 -23.20
C THR A 57 9.66 6.11 -22.21
N GLU A 58 8.59 6.71 -22.72
CA GLU A 58 7.46 7.21 -21.91
C GLU A 58 6.67 6.04 -21.31
N GLU A 59 6.28 5.05 -22.11
CA GLU A 59 5.60 3.85 -21.60
C GLU A 59 6.44 3.09 -20.57
N ARG A 60 7.76 2.97 -20.79
CA ARG A 60 8.66 2.33 -19.80
C ARG A 60 8.68 3.09 -18.47
N LYS A 61 8.65 4.42 -18.54
CA LYS A 61 8.62 5.26 -17.34
C LYS A 61 7.27 5.12 -16.61
N GLU A 62 6.16 5.13 -17.35
CA GLU A 62 4.82 4.92 -16.77
C GLU A 62 4.68 3.55 -16.11
N VAL A 63 5.17 2.47 -16.75
CA VAL A 63 5.22 1.13 -16.15
C VAL A 63 6.04 1.14 -14.86
N TRP A 64 7.22 1.76 -14.87
CA TRP A 64 8.05 1.80 -13.67
C TRP A 64 7.40 2.63 -12.55
N ASP A 65 6.86 3.80 -12.87
CA ASP A 65 6.15 4.63 -11.91
C ASP A 65 4.94 3.86 -11.34
N TRP A 66 4.20 3.12 -12.15
CA TRP A 66 3.11 2.24 -11.72
C TRP A 66 3.57 1.14 -10.75
N GLU A 67 4.64 0.41 -11.07
CA GLU A 67 5.21 -0.61 -10.18
C GLU A 67 5.68 -0.03 -8.85
N LYS A 68 6.27 1.17 -8.88
CA LYS A 68 6.68 1.87 -7.67
C LYS A 68 5.48 2.23 -6.78
N HIS A 69 4.40 2.75 -7.37
CA HIS A 69 3.18 3.09 -6.61
C HIS A 69 2.53 1.82 -6.01
N LYS A 70 2.48 0.70 -6.74
CA LYS A 70 2.02 -0.59 -6.18
C LYS A 70 2.84 -1.05 -4.98
N GLY A 71 4.17 -0.93 -5.06
CA GLY A 71 5.07 -1.26 -3.95
C GLY A 71 4.81 -0.38 -2.73
N GLN A 72 4.57 0.92 -2.92
CA GLN A 72 4.23 1.85 -1.84
C GLN A 72 2.89 1.51 -1.19
N ALA A 73 1.83 1.27 -1.98
CA ALA A 73 0.52 0.88 -1.47
C ALA A 73 0.60 -0.42 -0.65
N SER A 74 1.29 -1.43 -1.19
CA SER A 74 1.51 -2.71 -0.50
C SER A 74 2.24 -2.53 0.83
N GLY A 75 3.24 -1.64 0.88
CA GLY A 75 3.96 -1.33 2.11
C GLY A 75 3.07 -0.66 3.17
N GLN A 76 2.20 0.27 2.78
CA GLN A 76 1.27 0.91 3.72
C GLN A 76 0.25 -0.10 4.27
N ILE A 77 -0.30 -0.96 3.42
CA ILE A 77 -1.24 -2.03 3.81
C ILE A 77 -0.56 -3.00 4.78
N TRP A 78 0.67 -3.43 4.49
CA TRP A 78 1.45 -4.32 5.35
C TRP A 78 1.69 -3.73 6.73
N LEU A 79 2.12 -2.46 6.80
CA LEU A 79 2.38 -1.80 8.08
C LEU A 79 1.12 -1.67 8.94
N GLY A 80 -0.02 -1.33 8.33
CA GLY A 80 -1.30 -1.29 9.05
C GLY A 80 -1.81 -2.65 9.51
N TRP A 81 -1.36 -3.73 8.86
CA TRP A 81 -1.63 -5.11 9.28
C TRP A 81 -0.74 -5.55 10.46
N GLU A 82 0.58 -5.31 10.41
CA GLU A 82 1.51 -5.68 11.49
C GLU A 82 1.25 -4.92 12.81
N GLU A 83 0.86 -3.66 12.75
CA GLU A 83 0.50 -2.91 13.96
C GLU A 83 -0.77 -3.48 14.63
N GLY A 84 -1.63 -4.11 13.81
CA GLY A 84 -2.76 -4.98 14.18
C GLY A 84 -2.37 -6.19 15.02
N SER A 85 -1.45 -6.99 14.50
CA SER A 85 -1.05 -8.25 15.10
C SER A 85 -0.20 -8.08 16.36
N LEU A 86 0.61 -7.02 16.43
CA LEU A 86 1.44 -6.72 17.60
C LEU A 86 0.65 -6.17 18.80
N SER A 87 -0.44 -5.44 18.57
CA SER A 87 -1.28 -4.88 19.65
C SER A 87 -2.13 -5.92 20.38
N GLN A 88 -2.31 -7.12 19.82
CA GLN A 88 -3.08 -8.23 20.42
C GLN A 88 -2.20 -9.21 21.22
N ALA A 89 -0.88 -9.00 21.26
CA ALA A 89 0.09 -9.92 21.88
C ALA A 89 0.61 -9.47 23.27
N LEU A 90 0.01 -8.44 23.88
CA LEU A 90 0.31 -7.92 25.23
C LEU A 90 -0.92 -7.98 26.12
#